data_AF-A0A5C6EIW8-F1
#
_entry.id   AF-A0A5C6EIW8-F1
#
_cell.length_a   1.000
_cell.length_b   1.000
_cell.length_c   1.000
_cell.angle_alpha   90.00
_cell.angle_beta   90.00
_cell.angle_gamma   90.00
#
_symmetry.space_group_name_H-M   'P 1'
#
loop_
_entity.id
_entity.type
_entity.pdbx_description
1 polymer ?
#
loop_
_entity_poly.entity_id
_entity_poly.type
_entity_poly.pdbx_seq_one_letter_code
_entity_poly.pdbx_strand_id
1 'polypeptide(L)'
;MASRNSRSRRSSWLPTIFKTLLLTTFGSGAGGYFYRDFPIVGPIVDSILAGDEAGPDPSGIAQGGPSQVDSSQESPSQTGPNNPPSNRPSFKDRIVDALTGSDSTSDRSVQGQLASAQSQPTRSTSTQSAATQSATGRPSDRILIATFNIQVFGESKLSKPEVVNVLADAVRQFDVVAIQEIRAQSDEILPRFIEAINADGSQYSFLIGPRLGRTISTEQYAFVYDTTRIEHDPYAYGSMTDANDLLHREPFVARFRARTSSPDQAFTFWLVNIHTDPDEVPAEISALSQVFPVMQAARPDEDDVILLGDLNASEFEFDDLGRLPGMTWVVTGAMTNTRQTKAYDNIMFDRRFTGEYTGRWGVMDIERIFGITREQAIEVSDHLPVWAEFSTWESPQSRASLEDSSIR
;
A
#
# COMPACT_ATOMS: atom_id res chain seq x y z
N MET A 1 -74.36 -31.70 -37.91
CA MET A 1 -75.31 -30.99 -38.79
C MET A 1 -75.63 -29.63 -38.18
N ALA A 2 -75.56 -28.57 -39.01
CA ALA A 2 -75.98 -27.17 -38.80
C ALA A 2 -75.24 -26.33 -37.72
N SER A 3 -74.40 -25.35 -38.05
CA SER A 3 -74.69 -23.99 -38.58
C SER A 3 -75.46 -23.09 -37.59
N ARG A 4 -74.85 -22.02 -37.05
CA ARG A 4 -74.96 -20.62 -37.56
C ARG A 4 -74.43 -19.58 -36.54
N ASN A 5 -73.69 -18.60 -37.06
CA ASN A 5 -73.35 -17.32 -36.43
C ASN A 5 -74.59 -16.47 -36.08
N SER A 6 -74.51 -15.68 -35.00
CA SER A 6 -75.10 -14.33 -34.94
C SER A 6 -74.37 -13.43 -33.93
N ARG A 7 -74.59 -12.12 -34.06
CA ARG A 7 -73.69 -11.00 -33.76
C ARG A 7 -73.94 -10.32 -32.40
N SER A 8 -72.87 -9.71 -31.88
CA SER A 8 -72.75 -8.37 -31.24
C SER A 8 -73.73 -7.93 -30.13
N ARG A 9 -73.21 -7.50 -28.97
CA ARG A 9 -72.94 -6.08 -28.60
C ARG A 9 -72.62 -5.91 -27.10
N ARG A 10 -71.67 -4.99 -26.86
CA ARG A 10 -71.54 -4.02 -25.73
C ARG A 10 -71.00 -4.45 -24.35
N SER A 11 -69.71 -4.11 -24.17
CA SER A 11 -69.10 -3.20 -23.17
C SER A 11 -69.49 -3.24 -21.69
N SER A 12 -68.51 -3.52 -20.83
CA SER A 12 -68.12 -2.73 -19.65
C SER A 12 -66.77 -3.29 -19.14
N TRP A 13 -65.70 -2.49 -19.21
CA TRP A 13 -65.07 -1.73 -18.12
C TRP A 13 -64.29 -2.61 -17.11
N LEU A 14 -62.96 -2.43 -17.12
CA LEU A 14 -61.96 -3.02 -16.22
C LEU A 14 -62.26 -2.67 -14.74
N PRO A 15 -61.79 -3.51 -13.79
CA PRO A 15 -60.56 -3.13 -13.10
C PRO A 15 -59.60 -4.29 -12.82
N THR A 16 -58.33 -3.92 -12.82
CA THR A 16 -57.12 -4.65 -12.42
C THR A 16 -57.19 -5.17 -10.98
N ILE A 17 -56.92 -6.46 -10.75
CA ILE A 17 -56.36 -6.96 -9.48
C ILE A 17 -55.33 -8.06 -9.77
N PHE A 18 -54.13 -7.79 -9.27
CA PHE A 18 -52.95 -8.65 -9.17
C PHE A 18 -53.25 -10.05 -8.57
N LYS A 19 -52.72 -11.10 -9.20
CA LYS A 19 -52.34 -12.34 -8.51
C LYS A 19 -50.93 -12.77 -8.93
N THR A 20 -50.06 -12.68 -7.94
CA THR A 20 -48.80 -13.37 -7.69
C THR A 20 -48.76 -14.81 -8.22
N LEU A 21 -47.71 -15.20 -8.94
CA LEU A 21 -46.83 -16.33 -8.56
C LEU A 21 -45.53 -16.35 -9.39
N LEU A 22 -44.42 -16.12 -8.69
CA LEU A 22 -43.11 -16.77 -8.79
C LEU A 22 -42.58 -17.19 -10.18
N LEU A 23 -41.51 -16.53 -10.65
CA LEU A 23 -40.39 -17.21 -11.29
C LEU A 23 -39.10 -16.40 -11.16
N THR A 24 -38.08 -17.04 -10.60
CA THR A 24 -36.67 -16.65 -10.64
C THR A 24 -36.18 -16.52 -12.07
N THR A 25 -35.64 -15.35 -12.44
CA THR A 25 -34.62 -15.20 -13.47
C THR A 25 -33.87 -13.89 -13.28
N PHE A 26 -32.55 -13.99 -13.41
CA PHE A 26 -31.56 -12.93 -13.49
C PHE A 26 -32.03 -11.70 -14.29
N GLY A 27 -31.84 -10.51 -13.74
CA GLY A 27 -31.80 -9.24 -14.45
C GLY A 27 -30.58 -8.47 -13.93
N SER A 28 -29.50 -8.40 -14.70
CA SER A 28 -29.22 -7.26 -15.59
C SER A 28 -28.92 -5.98 -14.81
N GLY A 29 -27.75 -5.95 -14.18
CA GLY A 29 -27.12 -4.71 -13.72
C GLY A 29 -26.50 -3.98 -14.90
N ALA A 30 -27.32 -3.27 -15.68
CA ALA A 30 -26.88 -2.18 -16.52
C ALA A 30 -26.88 -0.92 -15.65
N GLY A 31 -25.70 -0.49 -15.23
CA GLY A 31 -25.47 0.69 -14.40
C GLY A 31 -24.02 1.13 -14.48
N GLY A 32 -23.43 1.10 -15.68
CA GLY A 32 -22.18 1.78 -15.94
C GLY A 32 -22.45 3.28 -16.00
N TYR A 33 -22.11 4.00 -14.94
CA TYR A 33 -22.18 5.45 -14.95
C TYR A 33 -20.99 5.99 -15.73
N PHE A 34 -21.34 6.76 -16.76
CA PHE A 34 -20.47 7.64 -17.50
C PHE A 34 -19.94 8.75 -16.58
N TYR A 35 -18.68 8.67 -16.17
CA TYR A 35 -17.84 9.84 -15.97
C TYR A 35 -16.61 9.67 -16.86
N ARG A 36 -16.60 10.46 -17.93
CA ARG A 36 -15.49 10.56 -18.86
C ARG A 36 -14.55 11.61 -18.27
N ASP A 37 -13.71 11.15 -17.34
CA ASP A 37 -12.34 11.55 -17.06
C ASP A 37 -11.94 10.84 -15.73
N PHE A 38 -10.92 9.97 -15.81
CA PHE A 38 -10.36 9.04 -14.80
C PHE A 38 -11.07 7.69 -14.56
N PRO A 39 -10.99 6.73 -15.50
CA PRO A 39 -11.11 5.33 -15.15
C PRO A 39 -9.80 4.86 -14.50
N ILE A 40 -9.86 4.39 -13.26
CA ILE A 40 -8.79 3.57 -12.68
C ILE A 40 -8.53 2.43 -13.68
N VAL A 41 -7.33 2.32 -14.23
CA VAL A 41 -6.98 1.23 -15.15
C VAL A 41 -6.76 -0.03 -14.32
N GLY A 42 -7.84 -0.78 -14.11
CA GLY A 42 -7.81 -2.07 -13.45
C GLY A 42 -7.06 -3.14 -14.27
N PRO A 43 -6.71 -4.28 -13.66
CA PRO A 43 -5.88 -5.35 -14.23
C PRO A 43 -6.49 -6.11 -15.42
N ILE A 44 -7.64 -5.69 -15.97
CA ILE A 44 -8.29 -6.37 -17.10
C ILE A 44 -8.59 -5.36 -18.20
N VAL A 45 -7.55 -4.91 -18.90
CA VAL A 45 -7.68 -4.46 -20.30
C VAL A 45 -6.44 -4.92 -21.06
N ASP A 46 -6.33 -6.22 -21.34
CA ASP A 46 -5.38 -6.72 -22.34
C ASP A 46 -5.84 -7.98 -23.11
N SER A 47 -7.16 -8.22 -23.19
CA SER A 47 -7.71 -9.32 -24.01
C SER A 47 -8.97 -8.98 -24.82
N ILE A 48 -9.36 -7.69 -24.90
CA ILE A 48 -10.55 -7.26 -25.67
C ILE A 48 -10.21 -6.23 -26.77
N LEU A 49 -8.95 -5.77 -26.89
CA LEU A 49 -8.52 -4.90 -28.00
C LEU A 49 -7.66 -5.61 -29.07
N ALA A 50 -7.50 -6.93 -28.99
CA ALA A 50 -6.86 -7.75 -30.03
C ALA A 50 -7.86 -8.45 -30.96
N GLY A 51 -9.12 -7.99 -30.99
CA GLY A 51 -10.18 -8.58 -31.80
C GLY A 51 -10.95 -7.51 -32.56
N ASP A 52 -10.34 -6.96 -33.61
CA ASP A 52 -10.97 -6.81 -34.93
C ASP A 52 -10.00 -6.10 -35.90
N GLU A 53 -10.13 -6.47 -37.18
CA GLU A 53 -9.45 -5.93 -38.37
C GLU A 53 -8.12 -6.61 -38.78
N ALA A 54 -8.20 -7.76 -39.46
CA ALA A 54 -7.95 -7.82 -40.92
C ALA A 54 -7.74 -9.28 -41.42
N GLY A 55 -8.56 -9.71 -42.38
CA GLY A 55 -8.17 -10.71 -43.39
C GLY A 55 -8.00 -10.03 -44.76
N PRO A 56 -7.66 -10.74 -45.85
CA PRO A 56 -7.28 -12.15 -45.98
C PRO A 56 -5.90 -12.42 -46.65
N ASP A 57 -5.49 -13.69 -46.54
CA ASP A 57 -4.43 -14.51 -47.19
C ASP A 57 -4.19 -14.19 -48.71
N PRO A 58 -3.04 -14.49 -49.36
CA PRO A 58 -2.58 -15.88 -49.57
C PRO A 58 -1.06 -16.16 -49.56
N SER A 59 -0.73 -17.36 -49.05
CA SER A 59 0.19 -18.36 -49.65
C SER A 59 1.71 -18.14 -49.59
N GLY A 60 2.45 -19.21 -49.23
CA GLY A 60 3.86 -19.29 -49.65
C GLY A 60 4.82 -20.20 -48.90
N ILE A 61 4.57 -21.51 -48.88
CA ILE A 61 5.60 -22.56 -49.05
C ILE A 61 6.62 -22.81 -47.91
N ALA A 62 6.66 -24.10 -47.54
CA ALA A 62 7.57 -24.78 -46.63
C ALA A 62 9.04 -24.84 -47.09
N GLN A 63 9.97 -25.02 -46.15
CA GLN A 63 10.77 -26.25 -45.96
C GLN A 63 12.07 -26.00 -45.17
N GLY A 64 12.46 -26.97 -44.34
CA GLY A 64 13.86 -27.42 -44.30
C GLY A 64 14.63 -27.29 -42.98
N GLY A 65 14.38 -28.21 -42.04
CA GLY A 65 15.38 -29.14 -41.47
C GLY A 65 16.61 -28.64 -40.64
N PRO A 66 17.07 -29.44 -39.66
CA PRO A 66 17.92 -28.98 -38.56
C PRO A 66 19.42 -29.32 -38.74
N SER A 67 20.27 -28.80 -37.86
CA SER A 67 21.62 -29.36 -37.62
C SER A 67 21.92 -29.42 -36.13
N GLN A 68 22.06 -30.66 -35.65
CA GLN A 68 22.72 -31.03 -34.40
C GLN A 68 24.22 -30.74 -34.49
N VAL A 69 24.84 -30.35 -33.37
CA VAL A 69 26.17 -30.86 -32.98
C VAL A 69 26.18 -31.11 -31.47
N ASP A 70 26.82 -32.21 -31.15
CA ASP A 70 26.88 -33.01 -29.92
C ASP A 70 28.05 -32.62 -29.00
N SER A 71 28.00 -33.17 -27.78
CA SER A 71 29.08 -33.50 -26.84
C SER A 71 29.63 -32.35 -25.96
N SER A 72 29.93 -32.49 -24.67
CA SER A 72 30.18 -33.67 -23.81
C SER A 72 30.17 -33.28 -22.32
N GLN A 73 29.87 -34.28 -21.47
CA GLN A 73 29.94 -34.30 -20.00
C GLN A 73 31.34 -34.01 -19.44
N GLU A 74 31.43 -33.45 -18.21
CA GLU A 74 32.35 -33.91 -17.16
C GLU A 74 32.03 -33.34 -15.74
N SER A 75 32.18 -34.19 -14.73
CA SER A 75 32.21 -33.99 -13.26
C SER A 75 32.92 -35.26 -12.70
N PRO A 76 33.46 -35.37 -11.44
CA PRO A 76 33.14 -34.62 -10.20
C PRO A 76 34.30 -34.40 -9.16
N SER A 77 33.93 -33.89 -7.96
CA SER A 77 34.52 -34.13 -6.58
C SER A 77 35.74 -33.28 -6.11
N GLN A 78 36.00 -32.90 -4.84
CA GLN A 78 35.43 -33.12 -3.48
C GLN A 78 36.14 -32.25 -2.37
N THR A 79 35.44 -31.91 -1.25
CA THR A 79 35.87 -31.64 0.19
C THR A 79 36.88 -30.52 0.54
N GLY A 80 36.90 -29.74 1.65
CA GLY A 80 36.25 -29.52 2.99
C GLY A 80 37.09 -28.42 3.74
N PRO A 81 36.95 -28.01 5.04
CA PRO A 81 36.06 -28.45 6.13
C PRO A 81 35.31 -27.32 6.93
N ASN A 82 34.53 -27.77 7.92
CA ASN A 82 33.59 -27.08 8.83
C ASN A 82 34.22 -26.19 9.94
N ASN A 83 33.46 -25.20 10.41
CA ASN A 83 33.55 -24.58 11.76
C ASN A 83 32.14 -24.42 12.38
N PRO A 84 31.96 -24.56 13.71
CA PRO A 84 30.66 -24.60 14.37
C PRO A 84 30.03 -23.21 14.64
N PRO A 85 28.70 -23.13 14.87
CA PRO A 85 28.01 -21.85 15.04
C PRO A 85 28.23 -21.25 16.43
N SER A 86 28.66 -19.99 16.46
CA SER A 86 28.68 -19.18 17.68
C SER A 86 27.25 -18.85 18.12
N ASN A 87 26.94 -19.23 19.35
CA ASN A 87 25.68 -18.99 20.04
C ASN A 87 25.41 -17.48 20.16
N ARG A 88 24.64 -16.91 19.22
CA ARG A 88 24.09 -15.55 19.30
C ARG A 88 22.65 -15.64 19.83
N PRO A 89 22.25 -14.83 20.84
CA PRO A 89 20.89 -14.83 21.32
C PRO A 89 19.90 -14.40 20.22
N SER A 90 18.68 -14.95 20.30
CA SER A 90 17.57 -14.73 19.35
C SER A 90 17.26 -13.23 19.19
N PHE A 91 17.11 -12.82 17.93
CA PHE A 91 16.87 -11.45 17.46
C PHE A 91 15.60 -10.79 18.05
N LYS A 92 14.67 -11.58 18.60
CA LYS A 92 13.40 -11.11 19.18
C LYS A 92 13.56 -10.22 20.43
N ASP A 93 14.71 -10.26 21.12
CA ASP A 93 14.86 -9.63 22.44
C ASP A 93 15.32 -8.17 22.41
N ARG A 94 15.58 -7.57 21.23
CA ARG A 94 16.18 -6.22 21.11
C ARG A 94 15.22 -5.09 20.71
N ILE A 95 13.95 -5.39 20.48
CA ILE A 95 12.97 -4.45 19.86
C ILE A 95 12.36 -3.44 20.88
N VAL A 96 12.52 -3.65 22.18
CA VAL A 96 11.72 -2.95 23.20
C VAL A 96 12.13 -1.48 23.43
N ASP A 97 13.39 -1.10 23.21
CA ASP A 97 13.86 0.27 23.53
C ASP A 97 13.84 1.22 22.32
N ALA A 98 13.53 0.72 21.12
CA ALA A 98 13.70 1.49 19.89
C ALA A 98 12.46 2.27 19.43
N LEU A 99 11.28 1.94 19.97
CA LEU A 99 9.98 2.45 19.53
C LEU A 99 9.29 3.36 20.57
N THR A 100 9.96 3.70 21.68
CA THR A 100 9.40 4.57 22.74
C THR A 100 10.44 5.54 23.30
N GLY A 101 10.28 6.84 22.98
CA GLY A 101 10.95 7.99 23.63
C GLY A 101 12.09 8.57 22.78
N SER A 102 12.06 9.83 22.31
CA SER A 102 12.02 11.10 23.06
C SER A 102 12.91 11.07 24.31
N ASP A 103 14.08 11.74 24.29
CA ASP A 103 14.15 13.07 24.90
C ASP A 103 15.48 13.83 24.72
N SER A 104 15.30 15.15 24.63
CA SER A 104 16.08 16.27 25.17
C SER A 104 17.61 16.20 25.43
N THR A 105 18.27 17.17 24.80
CA THR A 105 19.34 18.04 25.32
C THR A 105 19.67 17.98 26.82
N SER A 106 20.96 17.86 27.15
CA SER A 106 21.48 18.21 28.49
C SER A 106 22.50 19.35 28.40
N ASP A 107 22.13 20.45 29.05
CA ASP A 107 22.99 21.59 29.37
C ASP A 107 23.68 21.36 30.72
N ARG A 108 24.88 21.92 30.87
CA ARG A 108 25.73 21.83 32.06
C ARG A 108 25.28 22.83 33.13
N SER A 109 25.19 22.42 34.41
CA SER A 109 25.78 23.17 35.53
C SER A 109 25.58 22.54 36.94
N VAL A 110 26.72 22.41 37.62
CA VAL A 110 27.02 22.74 39.05
C VAL A 110 26.54 21.85 40.22
N GLN A 111 27.55 21.49 41.04
CA GLN A 111 27.58 20.89 42.38
C GLN A 111 26.59 21.41 43.44
N GLY A 112 26.20 20.52 44.38
CA GLY A 112 25.74 20.90 45.73
C GLY A 112 25.20 19.78 46.64
N GLN A 113 26.09 19.17 47.44
CA GLN A 113 25.95 18.59 48.81
C GLN A 113 24.64 17.94 49.36
N LEU A 114 24.80 16.66 49.78
CA LEU A 114 24.46 15.98 51.06
C LEU A 114 23.32 16.50 51.98
N ALA A 115 22.32 15.63 52.30
CA ALA A 115 22.09 15.06 53.67
C ALA A 115 20.71 14.34 53.86
N SER A 116 20.79 13.10 54.37
CA SER A 116 19.95 12.37 55.36
C SER A 116 18.40 12.34 55.38
N ALA A 117 17.87 11.12 55.17
CA ALA A 117 17.12 10.27 56.14
C ALA A 117 15.58 10.38 56.37
N GLN A 118 14.96 9.19 56.29
CA GLN A 118 13.86 8.60 57.11
C GLN A 118 12.38 8.60 56.64
N SER A 119 11.86 7.35 56.59
CA SER A 119 10.51 6.88 57.01
C SER A 119 9.49 6.48 55.92
N GLN A 120 9.23 5.17 55.82
CA GLN A 120 7.99 4.58 55.27
C GLN A 120 6.81 4.71 56.27
N PRO A 121 5.56 4.45 55.85
CA PRO A 121 5.02 3.08 55.98
C PRO A 121 4.18 2.59 54.78
N THR A 122 4.09 1.26 54.72
CA THR A 122 3.45 0.36 53.75
C THR A 122 1.91 0.38 53.76
N ARG A 123 1.29 0.14 52.59
CA ARG A 123 -0.02 -0.56 52.49
C ARG A 123 -0.12 -1.47 51.25
N SER A 124 -0.05 -2.77 51.56
CA SER A 124 -0.74 -3.94 50.97
C SER A 124 -1.32 -3.90 49.54
N THR A 125 -0.66 -4.69 48.67
CA THR A 125 -1.19 -5.81 47.87
C THR A 125 -2.61 -5.72 47.28
N SER A 126 -2.67 -5.57 45.96
CA SER A 126 -3.58 -6.34 45.11
C SER A 126 -2.77 -7.02 44.01
N THR A 127 -2.55 -8.32 44.22
CA THR A 127 -2.01 -9.27 43.26
C THR A 127 -2.99 -9.40 42.09
N GLN A 128 -2.73 -8.69 40.99
CA GLN A 128 -3.25 -9.10 39.69
C GLN A 128 -2.08 -9.63 38.89
N SER A 129 -2.14 -10.93 38.67
CA SER A 129 -1.30 -11.73 37.79
C SER A 129 -1.02 -10.95 36.51
N ALA A 130 0.21 -10.43 36.39
CA ALA A 130 0.76 -9.98 35.14
C ALA A 130 0.80 -11.20 34.23
N ALA A 131 -0.23 -11.34 33.40
CA ALA A 131 -0.17 -12.20 32.24
C ALA A 131 1.00 -11.71 31.41
N THR A 132 2.02 -12.54 31.31
CA THR A 132 3.18 -12.42 30.45
C THR A 132 2.72 -12.11 29.03
N GLN A 133 2.66 -10.83 28.66
CA GLN A 133 2.50 -10.41 27.27
C GLN A 133 3.87 -10.43 26.61
N SER A 134 4.23 -11.60 26.10
CA SER A 134 5.19 -11.70 25.01
C SER A 134 4.45 -11.42 23.70
N ALA A 135 4.64 -10.26 23.09
CA ALA A 135 4.41 -10.03 21.66
C ALA A 135 5.02 -8.68 21.23
N THR A 136 6.24 -8.71 20.72
CA THR A 136 6.82 -7.66 19.88
C THR A 136 6.10 -7.65 18.53
N GLY A 137 4.85 -7.17 18.50
CA GLY A 137 3.98 -7.26 17.33
C GLY A 137 3.17 -5.99 17.09
N ARG A 138 2.82 -5.76 15.82
CA ARG A 138 1.88 -4.73 15.38
C ARG A 138 0.60 -4.76 16.23
N PRO A 139 0.10 -3.63 16.77
CA PRO A 139 -1.08 -3.66 17.64
C PRO A 139 -2.29 -4.27 16.92
N SER A 140 -3.13 -5.05 17.62
CA SER A 140 -4.26 -5.76 17.01
C SER A 140 -5.40 -4.84 16.59
N ASP A 141 -5.53 -3.68 17.23
CA ASP A 141 -6.58 -2.67 17.02
C ASP A 141 -6.08 -1.45 16.24
N ARG A 142 -4.88 -1.53 15.66
CA ARG A 142 -4.27 -0.51 14.81
C ARG A 142 -3.72 -1.12 13.55
N ILE A 143 -3.58 -0.32 12.51
CA ILE A 143 -2.79 -0.66 11.34
C ILE A 143 -1.63 0.32 11.16
N LEU A 144 -0.49 -0.19 10.71
CA LEU A 144 0.68 0.60 10.35
C LEU A 144 0.83 0.64 8.84
N ILE A 145 0.65 1.81 8.25
CA ILE A 145 0.80 2.05 6.80
C ILE A 145 2.14 2.74 6.59
N ALA A 146 2.92 2.24 5.63
CA ALA A 146 4.24 2.78 5.31
C ALA A 146 4.43 3.05 3.82
N THR A 147 5.36 3.94 3.52
CA THR A 147 5.93 4.15 2.20
C THR A 147 7.43 3.92 2.24
N PHE A 148 7.99 3.33 1.19
CA PHE A 148 9.42 3.04 1.10
C PHE A 148 9.92 3.06 -0.36
N ASN A 149 10.66 4.12 -0.71
CA ASN A 149 11.45 4.11 -1.94
C ASN A 149 12.63 3.14 -1.73
N ILE A 150 12.65 2.05 -2.49
CA ILE A 150 13.76 1.08 -2.48
C ILE A 150 14.61 1.37 -3.71
N GLN A 151 15.71 2.10 -3.52
CA GLN A 151 16.58 2.59 -4.58
C GLN A 151 16.91 1.52 -5.63
N VAL A 152 16.47 1.71 -6.88
CA VAL A 152 16.71 0.78 -7.99
C VAL A 152 16.40 -0.67 -7.59
N PHE A 153 15.15 -0.92 -7.19
CA PHE A 153 14.72 -2.24 -6.76
C PHE A 153 14.56 -3.19 -7.95
N GLY A 154 15.53 -4.08 -8.13
CA GLY A 154 15.57 -5.05 -9.22
C GLY A 154 16.56 -6.19 -8.97
N GLU A 155 16.93 -6.90 -10.03
CA GLU A 155 17.71 -8.15 -9.96
C GLU A 155 19.00 -8.04 -9.16
N SER A 156 19.78 -6.97 -9.39
CA SER A 156 21.04 -6.75 -8.67
C SER A 156 20.84 -6.66 -7.16
N LYS A 157 19.74 -6.03 -6.71
CA LYS A 157 19.45 -5.90 -5.28
C LYS A 157 18.93 -7.23 -4.70
N LEU A 158 18.06 -7.93 -5.43
CA LEU A 158 17.58 -9.26 -5.03
C LEU A 158 18.66 -10.35 -5.04
N SER A 159 19.79 -10.12 -5.71
CA SER A 159 20.93 -11.03 -5.72
C SER A 159 21.76 -11.00 -4.42
N LYS A 160 21.48 -10.04 -3.52
CA LYS A 160 22.20 -9.80 -2.27
C LYS A 160 21.38 -10.27 -1.06
N PRO A 161 21.61 -11.48 -0.50
CA PRO A 161 20.78 -12.03 0.56
C PRO A 161 20.69 -11.14 1.80
N GLU A 162 21.80 -10.49 2.19
CA GLU A 162 21.83 -9.56 3.32
C GLU A 162 20.92 -8.36 3.14
N VAL A 163 20.84 -7.80 1.92
CA VAL A 163 19.92 -6.70 1.59
C VAL A 163 18.48 -7.19 1.60
N VAL A 164 18.21 -8.33 0.96
CA VAL A 164 16.87 -8.92 0.89
C VAL A 164 16.33 -9.24 2.29
N ASN A 165 17.17 -9.76 3.18
CA ASN A 165 16.77 -10.04 4.56
C ASN A 165 16.37 -8.76 5.31
N VAL A 166 17.15 -7.68 5.20
CA VAL A 166 16.81 -6.40 5.82
C VAL A 166 15.52 -5.81 5.24
N LEU A 167 15.36 -5.85 3.90
CA LEU A 167 14.13 -5.39 3.25
C LEU A 167 12.90 -6.18 3.71
N ALA A 168 13.01 -7.51 3.76
CA ALA A 168 11.93 -8.37 4.20
C ALA A 168 11.56 -8.11 5.67
N ASP A 169 12.55 -7.99 6.56
CA ASP A 169 12.32 -7.69 7.97
C ASP A 169 11.75 -6.29 8.20
N ALA A 170 12.12 -5.31 7.36
CA ALA A 170 11.54 -3.97 7.39
C ALA A 170 10.06 -3.99 6.96
N VAL A 171 9.73 -4.66 5.85
CA VAL A 171 8.34 -4.79 5.38
C VAL A 171 7.44 -5.47 6.42
N ARG A 172 7.95 -6.50 7.11
CA ARG A 172 7.20 -7.21 8.17
C ARG A 172 6.80 -6.35 9.37
N GLN A 173 7.39 -5.16 9.53
CA GLN A 173 7.01 -4.23 10.59
C GLN A 173 5.66 -3.54 10.32
N PHE A 174 5.15 -3.61 9.09
CA PHE A 174 3.98 -2.83 8.64
C PHE A 174 2.86 -3.72 8.11
N ASP A 175 1.66 -3.17 8.08
CA ASP A 175 0.45 -3.83 7.58
C ASP A 175 0.28 -3.66 6.08
N VAL A 176 0.63 -2.47 5.57
CA VAL A 176 0.72 -2.15 4.15
C VAL A 176 1.96 -1.30 3.92
N VAL A 177 2.74 -1.64 2.91
CA VAL A 177 3.90 -0.86 2.46
C VAL A 177 3.71 -0.52 0.99
N ALA A 178 3.73 0.76 0.66
CA ALA A 178 3.87 1.20 -0.71
C ALA A 178 5.35 1.26 -1.08
N ILE A 179 5.71 0.62 -2.19
CA ILE A 179 7.07 0.52 -2.68
C ILE A 179 7.17 1.31 -3.99
N GLN A 180 8.23 2.10 -4.10
CA GLN A 180 8.61 2.84 -5.31
C GLN A 180 9.93 2.30 -5.90
N GLU A 181 10.29 2.79 -7.09
CA GLU A 181 11.54 2.44 -7.79
C GLU A 181 11.73 0.95 -8.13
N ILE A 182 10.64 0.21 -8.38
CA ILE A 182 10.78 -1.13 -8.95
C ILE A 182 11.25 -1.00 -10.40
N ARG A 183 12.53 -1.29 -10.62
CA ARG A 183 13.23 -1.13 -11.91
C ARG A 183 13.74 -2.47 -12.39
N ALA A 184 12.86 -3.25 -13.01
CA ALA A 184 13.22 -4.51 -13.63
C ALA A 184 12.38 -4.85 -14.86
N GLN A 185 13.02 -5.51 -15.82
CA GLN A 185 12.36 -6.11 -16.98
C GLN A 185 11.68 -7.44 -16.62
N SER A 186 12.19 -8.11 -15.59
CA SER A 186 11.64 -9.36 -15.06
C SER A 186 10.43 -9.07 -14.19
N ASP A 187 9.34 -9.81 -14.39
CA ASP A 187 8.15 -9.76 -13.51
C ASP A 187 8.35 -10.59 -12.23
N GLU A 188 9.50 -11.25 -12.05
CA GLU A 188 9.82 -12.12 -10.90
C GLU A 188 10.34 -11.36 -9.67
N ILE A 189 10.55 -10.03 -9.76
CA ILE A 189 11.10 -9.25 -8.63
C ILE A 189 10.17 -9.32 -7.40
N LEU A 190 8.90 -8.98 -7.58
CA LEU A 190 7.94 -8.97 -6.48
C LEU A 190 7.61 -10.40 -5.99
N PRO A 191 7.34 -11.40 -6.87
CA PRO A 191 7.17 -12.78 -6.45
C PRO A 191 8.31 -13.30 -5.55
N ARG A 192 9.57 -13.14 -5.98
CA ARG A 192 10.73 -13.58 -5.19
C ARG A 192 10.88 -12.80 -3.89
N PHE A 193 10.57 -11.50 -3.90
CA PHE A 193 10.62 -10.71 -2.68
C PHE A 193 9.54 -11.12 -1.68
N ILE A 194 8.34 -11.44 -2.15
CA ILE A 194 7.23 -11.93 -1.32
C ILE A 194 7.54 -13.31 -0.74
N GLU A 195 8.20 -14.19 -1.50
CA GLU A 195 8.74 -15.44 -0.95
C GLU A 195 9.72 -15.17 0.20
N ALA A 196 10.63 -14.20 0.05
CA ALA A 196 11.56 -13.82 1.10
C ALA A 196 10.84 -13.21 2.33
N ILE A 197 9.80 -12.41 2.13
CA ILE A 197 8.94 -11.86 3.21
C ILE A 197 8.13 -12.97 3.90
N ASN A 198 7.70 -14.00 3.19
CA ASN A 198 6.88 -15.08 3.76
C ASN A 198 7.70 -16.25 4.29
N ALA A 199 9.04 -16.21 4.15
CA ALA A 199 9.94 -17.29 4.58
C ALA A 199 9.88 -17.62 6.09
N ASP A 200 9.42 -16.68 6.93
CA ASP A 200 9.24 -16.87 8.37
C ASP A 200 7.81 -17.34 8.76
N GLY A 201 6.95 -17.59 7.78
CA GLY A 201 5.54 -17.93 7.96
C GLY A 201 4.60 -16.73 7.96
N SER A 202 5.10 -15.51 7.75
CA SER A 202 4.26 -14.34 7.46
C SER A 202 3.42 -14.56 6.19
N GLN A 203 2.34 -13.79 6.05
CA GLN A 203 1.37 -13.96 4.95
C GLN A 203 1.14 -12.64 4.22
N TYR A 204 2.16 -12.19 3.50
CA TYR A 204 2.09 -11.01 2.65
C TYR A 204 1.69 -11.38 1.22
N SER A 205 0.94 -10.47 0.60
CA SER A 205 0.64 -10.46 -0.83
C SER A 205 1.02 -9.09 -1.39
N PHE A 206 0.88 -8.91 -2.71
CA PHE A 206 1.20 -7.67 -3.38
C PHE A 206 0.19 -7.29 -4.46
N LEU A 207 0.12 -5.99 -4.76
CA LEU A 207 -0.43 -5.41 -5.98
C LEU A 207 0.72 -4.69 -6.69
N ILE A 208 0.79 -4.77 -8.01
CA ILE A 208 1.82 -4.09 -8.81
C ILE A 208 1.15 -3.33 -9.95
N GLY A 209 1.60 -2.09 -10.16
CA GLY A 209 1.17 -1.23 -11.25
C GLY A 209 1.94 -1.47 -12.55
N PRO A 210 1.53 -0.82 -13.65
CA PRO A 210 2.28 -0.84 -14.90
C PRO A 210 3.66 -0.19 -14.75
N ARG A 211 4.52 -0.40 -15.75
CA ARG A 211 5.80 0.30 -15.89
C ARG A 211 5.55 1.70 -16.43
N LEU A 212 5.90 2.72 -15.66
CA LEU A 212 5.63 4.15 -15.92
C LEU A 212 6.93 4.96 -16.03
N GLY A 213 6.86 6.09 -16.71
CA GLY A 213 7.98 7.00 -16.91
C GLY A 213 8.13 7.43 -18.37
N ARG A 214 8.54 8.68 -18.58
CA ARG A 214 8.69 9.27 -19.93
C ARG A 214 9.96 8.80 -20.66
N THR A 215 10.85 8.09 -19.97
CA THR A 215 12.12 7.59 -20.51
C THR A 215 12.10 6.08 -20.74
N ILE A 216 13.15 5.54 -21.37
CA ILE A 216 13.32 4.09 -21.52
C ILE A 216 13.55 3.34 -20.19
N SER A 217 13.90 4.08 -19.12
CA SER A 217 14.08 3.53 -17.78
C SER A 217 12.81 3.80 -16.99
N THR A 218 11.85 2.89 -17.12
CA THR A 218 10.56 2.95 -16.41
C THR A 218 10.65 2.36 -15.01
N GLU A 219 9.71 2.76 -14.16
CA GLU A 219 9.53 2.30 -12.79
C GLU A 219 8.15 1.70 -12.59
N GLN A 220 8.00 0.80 -11.62
CA GLN A 220 6.69 0.34 -11.16
C GLN A 220 6.47 0.75 -9.71
N TYR A 221 5.21 0.91 -9.37
CA TYR A 221 4.72 1.01 -8.01
C TYR A 221 4.15 -0.32 -7.56
N ALA A 222 4.31 -0.64 -6.28
CA ALA A 222 3.63 -1.77 -5.67
C ALA A 222 3.05 -1.43 -4.30
N PHE A 223 2.03 -2.18 -3.90
CA PHE A 223 1.62 -2.29 -2.51
C PHE A 223 1.93 -3.71 -2.04
N VAL A 224 2.59 -3.85 -0.90
CA VAL A 224 2.83 -5.13 -0.23
C VAL A 224 2.07 -5.10 1.10
N TYR A 225 1.23 -6.09 1.37
CA TYR A 225 0.31 -6.04 2.51
C TYR A 225 0.12 -7.39 3.19
N ASP A 226 -0.06 -7.36 4.51
CA ASP A 226 -0.33 -8.55 5.32
C ASP A 226 -1.79 -8.97 5.14
N THR A 227 -1.99 -10.11 4.48
CA THR A 227 -3.31 -10.64 4.15
C THR A 227 -4.13 -11.06 5.37
N THR A 228 -3.52 -11.21 6.55
CA THR A 228 -4.21 -11.52 7.81
C THR A 228 -4.83 -10.29 8.46
N ARG A 229 -4.42 -9.10 8.04
CA ARG A 229 -4.79 -7.82 8.68
C ARG A 229 -5.39 -6.83 7.70
N ILE A 230 -5.14 -7.00 6.41
CA ILE A 230 -5.59 -6.12 5.34
C ILE A 230 -6.28 -6.93 4.23
N GLU A 231 -7.38 -6.39 3.74
CA GLU A 231 -8.06 -6.79 2.52
C GLU A 231 -7.88 -5.71 1.46
N HIS A 232 -7.71 -6.09 0.20
CA HIS A 232 -7.82 -5.15 -0.92
C HIS A 232 -9.15 -5.40 -1.65
N ASP A 233 -9.70 -4.35 -2.26
CA ASP A 233 -10.82 -4.50 -3.19
C ASP A 233 -10.27 -4.85 -4.59
N PRO A 234 -10.53 -6.07 -5.11
CA PRO A 234 -9.98 -6.55 -6.38
C PRO A 234 -10.50 -5.77 -7.60
N TYR A 235 -11.51 -4.92 -7.44
CA TYR A 235 -12.09 -4.11 -8.50
C TYR A 235 -11.70 -2.62 -8.40
N ALA A 236 -10.87 -2.26 -7.42
CA ALA A 236 -10.60 -0.88 -7.06
C ALA A 236 -9.10 -0.63 -6.88
N TYR A 237 -8.32 -0.93 -7.92
CA TYR A 237 -6.91 -0.58 -8.01
C TYR A 237 -6.46 -0.37 -9.45
N GLY A 238 -5.41 0.41 -9.66
CA GLY A 238 -4.88 0.75 -10.99
C GLY A 238 -4.11 2.06 -10.98
N SER A 239 -3.60 2.47 -12.14
CA SER A 239 -3.00 3.80 -12.28
C SER A 239 -4.08 4.85 -12.54
N MET A 240 -3.90 6.04 -11.97
CA MET A 240 -4.68 7.22 -12.35
C MET A 240 -4.31 7.60 -13.79
N THR A 241 -5.28 8.08 -14.56
CA THR A 241 -5.00 8.59 -15.92
C THR A 241 -4.42 9.99 -15.85
N ASP A 242 -3.41 10.35 -16.63
CA ASP A 242 -2.96 11.74 -16.68
C ASP A 242 -3.01 12.27 -18.11
N ALA A 243 -4.20 12.68 -18.54
CA ALA A 243 -4.45 13.09 -19.92
C ALA A 243 -3.61 14.30 -20.38
N ASN A 244 -3.15 15.11 -19.42
CA ASN A 244 -2.34 16.29 -19.70
C ASN A 244 -0.84 16.03 -19.50
N ASP A 245 -0.44 14.82 -19.11
CA ASP A 245 0.96 14.44 -18.85
C ASP A 245 1.63 15.47 -17.91
N LEU A 246 1.03 15.69 -16.74
CA LEU A 246 1.54 16.57 -15.68
C LEU A 246 2.48 15.86 -14.71
N LEU A 247 2.33 14.55 -14.56
CA LEU A 247 3.08 13.70 -13.63
C LEU A 247 4.02 12.82 -14.43
N HIS A 248 5.30 12.77 -14.04
CA HIS A 248 6.28 11.94 -14.75
C HIS A 248 5.95 10.45 -14.66
N ARG A 249 5.36 10.04 -13.54
CA ARG A 249 4.88 8.69 -13.25
C ARG A 249 3.52 8.80 -12.57
N GLU A 250 2.47 8.35 -13.25
CA GLU A 250 1.10 8.45 -12.77
C GLU A 250 0.88 7.67 -11.46
N PRO A 251 0.13 8.22 -10.49
CA PRO A 251 -0.07 7.55 -9.21
C PRO A 251 -0.72 6.18 -9.35
N PHE A 252 -0.20 5.20 -8.60
CA PHE A 252 -0.82 3.89 -8.48
C PHE A 252 -1.71 3.85 -7.24
N VAL A 253 -2.99 3.56 -7.45
CA VAL A 253 -4.01 3.59 -6.40
C VAL A 253 -4.57 2.21 -6.12
N ALA A 254 -4.95 1.96 -4.87
CA ALA A 254 -5.69 0.78 -4.48
C ALA A 254 -6.55 1.07 -3.24
N ARG A 255 -7.74 0.47 -3.20
CA ARG A 255 -8.62 0.53 -2.03
C ARG A 255 -8.37 -0.67 -1.12
N PHE A 256 -8.26 -0.39 0.17
CA PHE A 256 -8.03 -1.36 1.21
C PHE A 256 -9.08 -1.27 2.32
N ARG A 257 -9.17 -2.34 3.09
CA ARG A 257 -9.97 -2.45 4.31
C ARG A 257 -9.18 -3.16 5.39
N ALA A 258 -9.23 -2.65 6.62
CA ALA A 258 -8.71 -3.37 7.78
C ALA A 258 -9.55 -4.63 8.06
N ARG A 259 -8.92 -5.76 8.38
CA ARG A 259 -9.65 -6.96 8.82
C ARG A 259 -10.07 -6.81 10.27
N THR A 260 -11.38 -6.78 10.51
CA THR A 260 -11.95 -6.73 11.84
C THR A 260 -13.07 -7.76 12.01
N SER A 261 -13.60 -7.89 13.23
CA SER A 261 -14.76 -8.74 13.49
C SER A 261 -16.08 -8.17 12.95
N SER A 262 -16.11 -6.90 12.52
CA SER A 262 -17.30 -6.24 11.96
C SER A 262 -16.88 -5.45 10.71
N PRO A 263 -16.81 -6.10 9.54
CA PRO A 263 -16.29 -5.49 8.31
C PRO A 263 -16.95 -4.16 7.91
N ASP A 264 -18.22 -3.99 8.23
CA ASP A 264 -19.03 -2.80 7.95
C ASP A 264 -18.77 -1.62 8.93
N GLN A 265 -17.88 -1.82 9.89
CA GLN A 265 -17.32 -0.78 10.77
C GLN A 265 -15.79 -0.71 10.67
N ALA A 266 -15.19 -1.54 9.81
CA ALA A 266 -13.75 -1.54 9.61
C ALA A 266 -13.34 -0.28 8.85
N PHE A 267 -12.15 0.21 9.15
CA PHE A 267 -11.55 1.30 8.41
C PHE A 267 -11.34 0.88 6.95
N THR A 268 -11.88 1.67 6.03
CA THR A 268 -11.66 1.55 4.60
C THR A 268 -10.93 2.79 4.09
N PHE A 269 -10.06 2.65 3.10
CA PHE A 269 -9.27 3.78 2.61
C PHE A 269 -8.70 3.53 1.22
N TRP A 270 -8.47 4.60 0.49
CA TRP A 270 -7.61 4.63 -0.68
C TRP A 270 -6.16 4.89 -0.29
N LEU A 271 -5.25 4.10 -0.84
CA LEU A 271 -3.84 4.48 -0.90
C LEU A 271 -3.49 4.99 -2.29
N VAL A 272 -2.73 6.07 -2.34
CA VAL A 272 -2.14 6.66 -3.54
C VAL A 272 -0.63 6.61 -3.40
N ASN A 273 0.00 5.75 -4.19
CA ASN A 273 1.46 5.59 -4.25
C ASN A 273 2.03 6.48 -5.36
N ILE A 274 3.01 7.31 -5.01
CA ILE A 274 3.65 8.24 -5.94
C ILE A 274 5.17 8.36 -5.70
N HIS A 275 5.91 8.63 -6.76
CA HIS A 275 7.31 9.04 -6.74
C HIS A 275 7.46 10.20 -7.73
N THR A 276 7.55 11.43 -7.21
CA THR A 276 7.66 12.63 -8.06
C THR A 276 9.04 12.75 -8.69
N ASP A 277 9.16 13.38 -9.86
CA ASP A 277 10.47 13.64 -10.46
C ASP A 277 11.20 14.81 -9.75
N PRO A 278 12.46 14.65 -9.33
CA PRO A 278 13.22 15.68 -8.64
C PRO A 278 13.44 16.96 -9.49
N ASP A 279 13.35 16.88 -10.82
CA ASP A 279 13.46 18.03 -11.72
C ASP A 279 12.11 18.74 -11.94
N GLU A 280 10.99 18.14 -11.55
CA GLU A 280 9.62 18.62 -11.81
C GLU A 280 8.78 18.82 -10.52
N VAL A 281 9.39 18.72 -9.33
CA VAL A 281 8.72 18.74 -8.02
C VAL A 281 7.61 19.79 -7.88
N PRO A 282 7.81 21.10 -8.16
CA PRO A 282 6.76 22.08 -7.95
C PRO A 282 5.53 21.84 -8.84
N ALA A 283 5.73 21.39 -10.08
CA ALA A 283 4.65 21.12 -11.02
C ALA A 283 3.89 19.85 -10.63
N GLU A 284 4.62 18.79 -10.27
CA GLU A 284 4.00 17.53 -9.84
C GLU A 284 3.23 17.70 -8.53
N ILE A 285 3.79 18.38 -7.53
CA ILE A 285 3.10 18.67 -6.26
C ILE A 285 1.81 19.46 -6.50
N SER A 286 1.83 20.45 -7.40
CA SER A 286 0.62 21.19 -7.76
C SER A 286 -0.42 20.29 -8.44
N ALA A 287 0.00 19.40 -9.35
CA ALA A 287 -0.89 18.44 -9.98
C ALA A 287 -1.50 17.44 -8.98
N LEU A 288 -0.71 16.97 -8.00
CA LEU A 288 -1.16 16.04 -6.96
C LEU A 288 -2.26 16.63 -6.05
N SER A 289 -2.41 17.96 -5.98
CA SER A 289 -3.53 18.59 -5.27
C SER A 289 -4.91 18.16 -5.82
N GLN A 290 -4.98 17.74 -7.09
CA GLN A 290 -6.22 17.30 -7.73
C GLN A 290 -6.58 15.85 -7.40
N VAL A 291 -5.66 15.04 -6.87
CA VAL A 291 -5.90 13.62 -6.57
C VAL A 291 -7.06 13.45 -5.59
N PHE A 292 -7.04 14.19 -4.49
CA PHE A 292 -8.04 14.10 -3.43
C PHE A 292 -9.48 14.31 -3.93
N PRO A 293 -9.83 15.47 -4.53
CA PRO A 293 -11.20 15.69 -5.00
C PRO A 293 -11.60 14.72 -6.12
N VAL A 294 -10.66 14.29 -6.99
CA VAL A 294 -10.95 13.33 -8.06
C VAL A 294 -11.33 11.96 -7.48
N MET A 295 -10.55 11.44 -6.54
CA MET A 295 -10.81 10.14 -5.95
C MET A 295 -12.11 10.12 -5.15
N GLN A 296 -12.34 11.14 -4.33
CA GLN A 296 -13.57 11.28 -3.53
C GLN A 296 -14.82 11.42 -4.41
N ALA A 297 -14.71 12.10 -5.56
CA ALA A 297 -15.83 12.20 -6.51
C ALA A 297 -16.09 10.88 -7.26
N ALA A 298 -15.03 10.14 -7.62
CA ALA A 298 -15.16 8.90 -8.38
C ALA A 298 -15.75 7.76 -7.53
N ARG A 299 -15.46 7.74 -6.22
CA ARG A 299 -15.87 6.69 -5.28
C ARG A 299 -16.45 7.32 -4.01
N PRO A 300 -17.68 7.85 -4.07
CA PRO A 300 -18.32 8.52 -2.93
C PRO A 300 -18.67 7.57 -1.78
N ASP A 301 -18.45 6.26 -1.96
CA ASP A 301 -18.51 5.24 -0.93
C ASP A 301 -17.21 5.13 -0.09
N GLU A 302 -16.26 6.04 -0.30
CA GLU A 302 -14.98 6.14 0.40
C GLU A 302 -14.47 7.60 0.38
N ASP A 303 -14.38 8.26 1.53
CA ASP A 303 -13.84 9.62 1.63
C ASP A 303 -12.37 9.65 2.08
N ASP A 304 -11.86 8.55 2.63
CA ASP A 304 -10.48 8.42 3.07
C ASP A 304 -9.51 8.19 1.92
N VAL A 305 -8.69 9.22 1.64
CA VAL A 305 -7.62 9.17 0.66
C VAL A 305 -6.30 9.47 1.37
N ILE A 306 -5.37 8.54 1.29
CA ILE A 306 -4.03 8.65 1.85
C ILE A 306 -3.01 8.62 0.71
N LEU A 307 -2.38 9.77 0.46
CA LEU A 307 -1.31 9.93 -0.50
C LEU A 307 0.03 9.74 0.19
N LEU A 308 0.89 8.91 -0.35
CA LEU A 308 2.17 8.59 0.26
C LEU A 308 3.21 8.24 -0.81
N GLY A 309 4.47 8.47 -0.49
CA GLY A 309 5.52 8.27 -1.46
C GLY A 309 6.78 9.07 -1.19
N ASP A 310 7.67 9.00 -2.17
CA ASP A 310 8.80 9.91 -2.32
C ASP A 310 8.32 11.15 -3.10
N LEU A 311 8.11 12.24 -2.36
CA LEU A 311 7.62 13.49 -2.92
C LEU A 311 8.75 14.42 -3.36
N ASN A 312 10.00 14.01 -3.19
CA ASN A 312 11.19 14.86 -3.39
C ASN A 312 11.06 16.26 -2.76
N ALA A 313 10.20 16.40 -1.73
CA ALA A 313 9.76 17.66 -1.16
C ALA A 313 9.63 17.55 0.36
N SER A 314 10.12 18.58 1.05
CA SER A 314 9.92 18.75 2.49
C SER A 314 8.57 19.40 2.82
N GLU A 315 8.24 19.49 4.11
CA GLU A 315 7.03 20.16 4.60
C GLU A 315 6.91 21.64 4.19
N PHE A 316 8.02 22.26 3.76
CA PHE A 316 8.06 23.63 3.28
C PHE A 316 7.78 23.76 1.78
N GLU A 317 7.72 22.65 1.06
CA GLU A 317 7.67 22.58 -0.41
C GLU A 317 6.37 21.97 -0.95
N PHE A 318 5.43 21.56 -0.07
CA PHE A 318 4.14 20.99 -0.50
C PHE A 318 3.18 21.98 -1.17
N ASP A 319 3.47 23.27 -1.15
CA ASP A 319 2.78 24.32 -1.91
C ASP A 319 1.25 24.15 -2.00
N ASP A 320 0.68 23.97 -3.19
CA ASP A 320 -0.76 23.83 -3.41
C ASP A 320 -1.36 22.59 -2.74
N LEU A 321 -0.64 21.47 -2.72
CA LEU A 321 -1.05 20.24 -2.04
C LEU A 321 -1.20 20.49 -0.54
N GLY A 322 -0.22 21.16 0.08
CA GLY A 322 -0.25 21.51 1.50
C GLY A 322 -1.28 22.58 1.88
N ARG A 323 -1.77 23.36 0.90
CA ARG A 323 -2.81 24.39 1.11
C ARG A 323 -4.24 23.85 1.04
N LEU A 324 -4.43 22.59 0.64
CA LEU A 324 -5.76 21.99 0.60
C LEU A 324 -6.41 22.05 1.99
N PRO A 325 -7.71 22.40 2.09
CA PRO A 325 -8.37 22.52 3.39
C PRO A 325 -8.32 21.20 4.17
N GLY A 326 -7.89 21.24 5.43
CA GLY A 326 -7.81 20.06 6.30
C GLY A 326 -6.64 19.12 6.00
N MET A 327 -5.83 19.42 4.98
CA MET A 327 -4.65 18.63 4.65
C MET A 327 -3.67 18.59 5.82
N THR A 328 -3.15 17.41 6.09
CA THR A 328 -2.05 17.18 7.02
C THR A 328 -1.06 16.22 6.39
N TRP A 329 0.16 16.24 6.92
CA TRP A 329 1.23 15.31 6.59
C TRP A 329 1.88 14.84 7.87
N VAL A 330 2.42 13.62 7.88
CA VAL A 330 2.89 13.00 9.11
C VAL A 330 4.32 13.38 9.44
N VAL A 331 5.21 13.46 8.45
CA VAL A 331 6.63 13.78 8.69
C VAL A 331 6.78 15.29 8.85
N THR A 332 7.24 15.71 10.02
CA THR A 332 7.59 17.10 10.33
C THR A 332 8.91 17.16 11.09
N GLY A 333 9.86 17.99 10.64
CA GLY A 333 11.14 18.18 11.31
C GLY A 333 12.05 16.94 11.38
N ALA A 334 11.83 15.94 10.52
CA ALA A 334 12.63 14.71 10.46
C ALA A 334 13.13 14.45 9.04
N MET A 335 14.35 13.89 8.93
CA MET A 335 14.94 13.49 7.65
C MET A 335 14.51 12.06 7.32
N THR A 336 14.21 11.81 6.05
CA THR A 336 13.68 10.53 5.56
C THR A 336 14.67 9.78 4.67
N ASN A 337 15.72 10.44 4.19
CA ASN A 337 16.79 9.75 3.49
C ASN A 337 17.76 9.06 4.46
N THR A 338 18.39 7.97 4.04
CA THR A 338 19.34 7.18 4.84
C THR A 338 20.53 8.00 5.29
N ARG A 339 20.92 9.02 4.51
CA ARG A 339 22.00 9.95 4.91
C ARG A 339 21.61 10.95 5.99
N GLN A 340 20.33 11.06 6.31
CA GLN A 340 19.76 11.99 7.29
C GLN A 340 20.06 13.46 6.98
N THR A 341 19.92 13.82 5.71
CA THR A 341 20.17 15.18 5.20
C THR A 341 18.97 15.80 4.50
N LYS A 342 17.95 15.00 4.15
CA LYS A 342 16.79 15.41 3.36
C LYS A 342 15.51 14.74 3.87
N ALA A 343 14.40 15.46 3.74
CA ALA A 343 13.06 14.99 4.04
C ALA A 343 12.26 14.96 2.74
N TYR A 344 12.24 13.81 2.08
CA TYR A 344 11.63 13.62 0.76
C TYR A 344 10.30 12.88 0.85
N ASP A 345 10.21 11.94 1.78
CA ASP A 345 9.11 10.98 1.85
C ASP A 345 8.05 11.44 2.85
N ASN A 346 6.78 11.31 2.50
CA ASN A 346 5.71 11.67 3.44
C ASN A 346 4.44 10.85 3.22
N ILE A 347 3.52 10.96 4.17
CA ILE A 347 2.16 10.42 4.13
C ILE A 347 1.23 11.61 4.41
N MET A 348 0.32 11.88 3.48
CA MET A 348 -0.56 13.05 3.46
C MET A 348 -2.01 12.63 3.30
N PHE A 349 -2.92 13.30 4.01
CA PHE A 349 -4.35 13.05 3.96
C PHE A 349 -5.13 14.23 4.51
N ASP A 350 -6.41 14.32 4.17
CA ASP A 350 -7.31 15.32 4.77
C ASP A 350 -7.81 14.82 6.13
N ARG A 351 -7.37 15.50 7.20
CA ARG A 351 -7.67 15.13 8.58
C ARG A 351 -9.16 15.23 8.94
N ARG A 352 -9.95 15.90 8.12
CA ARG A 352 -11.41 16.01 8.31
C ARG A 352 -12.14 14.72 7.95
N PHE A 353 -11.60 13.96 6.99
CA PHE A 353 -12.12 12.66 6.59
C PHE A 353 -11.38 11.55 7.37
N THR A 354 -10.05 11.58 7.36
CA THR A 354 -9.22 10.53 7.99
C THR A 354 -9.03 10.74 9.49
N GLY A 355 -10.10 10.48 10.24
CA GLY A 355 -10.16 10.53 11.70
C GLY A 355 -9.41 9.39 12.39
N GLU A 356 -9.15 8.30 11.67
CA GLU A 356 -8.52 7.05 12.12
C GLU A 356 -7.05 7.24 12.43
N TYR A 357 -6.40 8.21 11.80
CA TYR A 357 -5.00 8.52 12.10
C TYR A 357 -4.84 8.85 13.59
N THR A 358 -3.91 8.18 14.25
CA THR A 358 -3.77 8.24 15.71
C THR A 358 -2.88 9.39 16.18
N GLY A 359 -2.20 10.08 15.25
CA GLY A 359 -1.13 11.02 15.57
C GLY A 359 0.25 10.36 15.71
N ARG A 360 0.34 9.02 15.69
CA ARG A 360 1.63 8.31 15.72
C ARG A 360 2.17 8.08 14.33
N TRP A 361 3.45 8.39 14.17
CA TRP A 361 4.20 8.22 12.93
C TRP A 361 5.69 8.05 13.25
N GLY A 362 6.48 7.64 12.27
CA GLY A 362 7.92 7.61 12.41
C GLY A 362 8.67 7.38 11.09
N VAL A 363 9.98 7.64 11.15
CA VAL A 363 10.93 7.20 10.13
C VAL A 363 11.67 5.99 10.69
N MET A 364 11.65 4.88 9.98
CA MET A 364 12.28 3.64 10.41
C MET A 364 13.80 3.72 10.24
N ASP A 365 14.51 3.92 11.35
CA ASP A 365 15.97 3.89 11.38
C ASP A 365 16.48 2.45 11.23
N ILE A 366 16.71 2.03 9.98
CA ILE A 366 17.16 0.67 9.64
C ILE A 366 18.57 0.37 10.17
N GLU A 367 19.45 1.38 10.30
CA GLU A 367 20.80 1.20 10.86
C GLU A 367 20.71 0.74 12.30
N ARG A 368 19.94 1.47 13.10
CA ARG A 368 19.76 1.17 14.52
C ARG A 368 19.00 -0.13 14.74
N ILE A 369 17.92 -0.36 13.98
CA ILE A 369 17.04 -1.52 14.16
C ILE A 369 17.77 -2.82 13.77
N PHE A 370 18.48 -2.83 12.64
CA PHE A 370 19.16 -4.02 12.16
C PHE A 370 20.63 -4.11 12.60
N GLY A 371 21.15 -3.07 13.25
CA GLY A 371 22.54 -3.02 13.70
C GLY A 371 23.54 -3.05 12.56
N ILE A 372 23.21 -2.38 11.44
CA ILE A 372 24.01 -2.30 10.22
C ILE A 372 24.69 -0.94 10.11
N THR A 373 25.79 -0.85 9.37
CA THR A 373 26.46 0.45 9.13
C THR A 373 25.68 1.30 8.13
N ARG A 374 25.95 2.61 8.10
CA ARG A 374 25.42 3.55 7.10
C ARG A 374 25.64 3.05 5.67
N GLU A 375 26.81 2.50 5.39
CA GLU A 375 27.15 1.97 4.05
C GLU A 375 26.26 0.79 3.69
N GLN A 376 26.05 -0.14 4.62
CA GLN A 376 25.14 -1.28 4.43
C GLN A 376 23.68 -0.83 4.30
N ALA A 377 23.26 0.17 5.07
CA ALA A 377 21.93 0.77 4.95
C ALA A 377 21.72 1.41 3.58
N ILE A 378 22.73 2.09 3.03
CA ILE A 378 22.69 2.64 1.67
C ILE A 378 22.58 1.53 0.61
N GLU A 379 23.18 0.35 0.83
CA GLU A 379 22.98 -0.79 -0.07
C GLU A 379 21.55 -1.32 -0.07
N VAL A 380 20.84 -1.18 1.06
CA VAL A 380 19.41 -1.46 1.19
C VAL A 380 18.61 -0.42 0.41
N SER A 381 18.68 0.84 0.81
CA SER A 381 18.12 1.99 0.09
C SER A 381 18.76 3.30 0.57
N ASP A 382 18.77 4.33 -0.27
CA ASP A 382 19.12 5.69 0.14
C ASP A 382 17.94 6.45 0.77
N HIS A 383 16.76 5.84 0.82
CA HIS A 383 15.59 6.29 1.58
C HIS A 383 15.32 5.38 2.78
N LEU A 384 14.59 5.89 3.78
CA LEU A 384 14.12 5.14 4.94
C LEU A 384 12.60 4.98 4.88
N PRO A 385 12.04 3.85 5.36
CA PRO A 385 10.60 3.71 5.45
C PRO A 385 9.98 4.78 6.34
N VAL A 386 8.95 5.47 5.84
CA VAL A 386 8.11 6.40 6.61
C VAL A 386 6.79 5.71 6.89
N TRP A 387 6.30 5.78 8.12
CA TRP A 387 5.06 5.12 8.51
C TRP A 387 4.16 5.99 9.40
N ALA A 388 2.87 5.67 9.37
CA ALA A 388 1.85 6.26 10.21
C ALA A 388 0.89 5.18 10.74
N GLU A 389 0.34 5.41 11.92
CA GLU A 389 -0.60 4.49 12.57
C GLU A 389 -2.04 4.99 12.51
N PHE A 390 -2.93 4.09 12.14
CA PHE A 390 -4.36 4.30 12.03
C PHE A 390 -5.15 3.30 12.89
N SER A 391 -6.35 3.70 13.31
CA SER A 391 -7.35 2.79 13.87
C SER A 391 -7.73 1.71 12.85
N THR A 392 -8.01 0.48 13.31
CA THR A 392 -8.66 -0.55 12.46
C THR A 392 -10.14 -0.27 12.23
N TRP A 393 -10.73 0.65 12.99
CA TRP A 393 -12.15 0.99 12.98
C TRP A 393 -12.38 2.35 12.36
N GLU A 394 -13.42 2.42 11.55
CA GLU A 394 -13.93 3.62 10.92
C GLU A 394 -14.34 4.67 11.97
N SER A 395 -13.98 5.92 11.73
CA SER A 395 -14.29 7.04 12.60
C SER A 395 -15.79 7.38 12.52
N PRO A 396 -16.44 7.72 13.64
CA PRO A 396 -17.80 8.22 13.60
C PRO A 396 -17.96 9.54 12.82
N GLN A 397 -16.88 10.31 12.64
CA GLN A 397 -16.90 11.59 11.94
C GLN A 397 -16.93 11.44 10.41
N SER A 398 -16.24 10.45 9.84
CA SER A 398 -16.26 10.10 8.40
C SER A 398 -17.58 9.45 7.99
N ARG A 399 -18.16 8.58 8.83
CA ARG A 399 -19.49 8.00 8.54
C ARG A 399 -20.59 9.05 8.33
N ALA A 400 -20.54 10.17 9.06
CA ALA A 400 -21.55 11.22 8.93
C ALA A 400 -21.45 12.01 7.61
N SER A 401 -20.24 12.18 7.03
CA SER A 401 -20.06 12.79 5.71
C SER A 401 -20.59 11.90 4.59
N LEU A 402 -20.40 10.59 4.70
CA LEU A 402 -20.94 9.61 3.75
C LEU A 402 -22.48 9.53 3.80
N GLU A 403 -23.08 9.58 5.00
CA GLU A 403 -24.54 9.56 5.14
C GLU A 403 -25.22 10.85 4.63
N ASP A 404 -24.66 12.05 4.86
CA ASP A 404 -25.26 13.33 4.39
C ASP A 404 -25.13 13.52 2.86
N SER A 405 -24.08 12.96 2.24
CA SER A 405 -23.89 13.01 0.78
C SER A 405 -24.80 12.03 0.02
N SER A 406 -25.24 10.93 0.65
CA SER A 406 -26.17 9.96 0.06
C SER A 406 -27.65 10.43 0.00
N ILE A 407 -27.96 11.57 0.64
CA ILE A 407 -29.32 12.13 0.74
C ILE A 407 -29.57 13.27 -0.29
N ARG A 408 -28.54 13.70 -1.01
CA ARG A 408 -28.63 14.74 -2.06
C ARG A 408 -28.53 14.13 -3.45
#